data_AF-A0A068UZ71-F1
#
_entry.id   AF-A0A068UZ71-F1
#
_cell.length_a   1.000
_cell.length_b   1.000
_cell.length_c   1.000
_cell.angle_alpha   90.00
_cell.angle_beta   90.00
_cell.angle_gamma   90.00
#
_symmetry.space_group_name_H-M   'P 1'
#
loop_
_entity.id
_entity.type
_entity.pdbx_description
1 polymer ?
#
loop_
_entity_poly.entity_id
_entity_poly.type
_entity_poly.pdbx_seq_one_letter_code
_entity_poly.pdbx_strand_id
1 'polypeptide(L)' 'MNGAVEVRRPGPPPADITVFEFGSVAASADKVTLSGFCPVSDELEPCRWEILPAQGSDAPQFRVVF' A
#
# COMPACT_ATOMS: atom_id res chain seq x y z
N MET A 1 20.69 -1.39 -4.74
CA MET A 1 19.92 -0.32 -5.42
C MET A 1 18.52 -0.87 -5.66
N ASN A 2 17.66 -0.85 -4.64
CA ASN A 2 16.29 -1.37 -4.75
C ASN A 2 15.36 -0.16 -4.76
N GLY A 3 15.24 0.47 -5.92
CA GLY A 3 14.40 1.64 -6.12
C GLY A 3 12.93 1.25 -6.07
N ALA A 4 12.14 1.98 -5.29
CA ALA A 4 10.69 1.89 -5.33
C ALA A 4 10.19 2.27 -6.73
N VAL A 5 9.30 1.46 -7.29
CA VAL A 5 8.69 1.69 -8.61
C VAL A 5 7.28 2.22 -8.39
N GLU A 6 6.98 3.40 -8.95
CA GLU A 6 5.63 3.94 -8.98
C GLU A 6 4.80 3.12 -9.98
N VAL A 7 3.85 2.31 -9.48
CA VAL A 7 2.93 1.53 -10.33
C VAL A 7 1.66 2.33 -10.55
N ARG A 8 1.47 2.88 -11.75
CA ARG A 8 0.22 3.56 -12.14
C ARG A 8 -0.85 2.54 -12.52
N ARG A 9 -1.94 2.49 -11.74
CA ARG A 9 -3.10 1.63 -12.02
C ARG A 9 -3.92 2.20 -13.21
N PRO A 10 -4.58 1.36 -14.04
CA PRO A 10 -5.44 1.84 -15.12
C PRO A 10 -6.67 2.57 -14.54
N GLY A 11 -6.80 3.84 -14.90
CA GLY A 11 -7.83 4.77 -14.40
C GLY A 11 -7.22 5.85 -13.51
N PRO A 12 -7.61 7.14 -13.67
CA PRO A 12 -7.11 8.17 -12.77
C PRO A 12 -7.60 7.83 -11.36
N PRO A 13 -6.71 7.73 -10.34
CA PRO A 13 -7.17 7.81 -8.98
C PRO A 13 -7.95 9.13 -8.82
N PRO A 14 -8.91 9.22 -7.89
CA PRO A 14 -9.40 10.53 -7.47
C PRO A 14 -8.17 11.42 -7.24
N ALA A 15 -8.20 12.67 -7.73
CA ALA A 15 -7.01 13.49 -7.93
C ALA A 15 -6.12 13.70 -6.69
N ASP A 16 -6.63 13.32 -5.51
CA ASP A 16 -6.02 13.54 -4.20
C ASP A 16 -5.54 12.26 -3.50
N ILE A 17 -5.60 11.08 -4.13
CA ILE A 17 -5.20 9.82 -3.46
C ILE A 17 -3.77 9.41 -3.85
N THR A 18 -2.88 9.36 -2.86
CA THR A 18 -1.50 8.86 -3.05
C THR A 18 -1.36 7.45 -2.51
N VAL A 19 -0.79 6.53 -3.29
CA VAL A 19 -0.59 5.12 -2.90
C VAL A 19 0.89 4.77 -2.90
N PHE A 20 1.37 4.23 -1.79
CA PHE A 20 2.72 3.68 -1.66
C PHE A 20 2.64 2.17 -1.47
N GLU A 21 3.30 1.42 -2.35
CA GLU A 21 3.38 -0.04 -2.30
C GLU A 21 4.85 -0.46 -2.16
N PHE A 22 5.15 -1.32 -1.18
CA PHE A 22 6.52 -1.78 -0.93
C PHE A 22 6.58 -3.22 -0.41
N GLY A 23 7.69 -3.87 -0.74
CA GLY A 23 7.87 -5.31 -0.53
C GLY A 23 6.97 -6.14 -1.45
N SER A 24 7.18 -7.45 -1.45
CA SER A 24 6.34 -8.41 -2.17
C SER A 24 6.01 -9.56 -1.24
N VAL A 25 4.74 -10.00 -1.27
CA VAL A 25 4.30 -11.18 -0.54
C VAL A 25 4.93 -12.47 -1.08
N ALA A 26 5.55 -12.45 -2.26
CA ALA A 26 6.28 -13.60 -2.80
C ALA A 26 7.43 -14.05 -1.87
N ALA A 27 7.98 -13.13 -1.08
CA ALA A 27 9.02 -13.40 -0.09
C ALA A 27 8.45 -13.75 1.31
N SER A 28 7.12 -13.74 1.48
CA SER A 28 6.41 -13.96 2.75
C SER A 28 5.65 -15.30 2.75
N ALA A 29 5.67 -16.00 3.88
CA ALA A 29 4.93 -17.25 4.06
C ALA A 29 3.42 -17.03 4.25
N ASP A 30 3.04 -15.90 4.85
CA ASP A 30 1.68 -15.66 5.32
C ASP A 30 0.73 -15.22 4.19
N LYS A 31 1.28 -14.76 3.05
CA LYS A 31 0.54 -14.27 1.88
C LYS A 31 -0.55 -13.25 2.25
N VAL A 32 -0.16 -12.26 3.05
CA VAL A 32 -1.00 -11.12 3.45
C VAL A 32 -0.35 -9.80 3.08
N THR A 33 -1.18 -8.78 2.84
CA THR A 33 -0.78 -7.40 2.65
C THR A 33 -1.20 -6.58 3.86
N LEU A 34 -0.27 -5.84 4.47
CA LEU A 34 -0.61 -4.81 5.44
C LEU A 34 -1.08 -3.56 4.70
N SER A 35 -2.39 -3.28 4.75
CA SER A 35 -3.00 -2.11 4.14
C SER A 35 -3.17 -1.00 5.16
N GLY A 36 -2.76 0.22 4.82
CA GLY A 36 -2.86 1.40 5.67
C GLY A 36 -3.60 2.54 4.99
N PHE A 37 -4.32 3.34 5.77
CA PHE A 37 -4.85 4.64 5.37
C PHE A 37 -4.39 5.70 6.38
N CYS A 38 -3.73 6.74 5.91
CA CYS A 38 -3.25 7.87 6.70
C CYS A 38 -4.01 9.13 6.29
N PRO A 39 -4.88 9.70 7.12
CA PRO A 39 -5.55 10.95 6.77
C PRO A 39 -4.50 12.07 6.61
N VAL A 40 -4.75 12.96 5.64
CA VAL A 40 -3.99 14.20 5.48
C VAL A 40 -4.68 15.28 6.32
N SER A 41 -4.09 15.62 7.47
CA SER A 41 -4.60 16.66 8.36
C SER A 41 -3.45 17.46 8.99
N ASP A 42 -3.75 18.68 9.42
CA ASP A 42 -2.80 19.56 10.14
C ASP A 42 -2.53 19.06 11.58
N GLU A 43 -3.35 18.13 12.07
CA GLU A 43 -3.23 17.47 13.36
C GLU A 43 -2.64 16.06 13.18
N LEU A 44 -1.80 15.61 14.12
CA LEU A 44 -1.23 14.27 14.05
C LEU A 44 -2.28 13.22 14.42
N GLU A 45 -2.93 12.67 13.41
CA GLU A 45 -3.85 11.55 13.57
C GLU A 45 -3.17 10.20 13.22
N PRO A 46 -3.51 9.11 13.93
CA PRO A 46 -2.94 7.81 13.64
C PRO A 46 -3.46 7.25 12.32
N CYS A 47 -2.56 6.66 11.53
CA CYS A 47 -2.96 5.85 10.38
C CYS A 47 -3.79 4.64 10.85
N ARG A 48 -4.78 4.26 10.05
CA ARG A 48 -5.57 3.04 10.24
C ARG A 48 -4.93 1.90 9.46
N TRP A 49 -4.88 0.71 10.06
CA TRP A 49 -4.22 -0.46 9.48
C TRP A 49 -5.16 -1.66 9.46
N GLU A 50 -5.06 -2.45 8.40
CA GLU A 50 -5.78 -3.70 8.23
C GLU A 50 -4.89 -4.73 7.53
N ILE A 51 -4.98 -5.98 7.97
CA ILE A 51 -4.29 -7.11 7.33
C ILE A 51 -5.28 -7.73 6.36
N LEU A 52 -4.97 -7.65 5.08
CA LEU A 52 -5.81 -8.19 4.01
C LEU A 52 -5.12 -9.41 3.38
N PRO A 53 -5.90 -10.39 2.88
CA PRO A 53 -5.35 -11.45 2.03
C PRO A 53 -4.62 -10.86 0.82
N ALA A 54 -3.47 -11.43 0.46
CA ALA A 54 -2.71 -10.99 -0.70
C ALA A 54 -3.51 -11.19 -1.99
N GLN A 55 -3.61 -10.13 -2.78
CA GLN A 55 -4.30 -10.14 -4.07
C GLN A 55 -3.36 -10.53 -5.21
N GLY A 56 -2.82 -11.74 -5.15
CA GLY A 56 -1.89 -12.29 -6.14
C GLY A 56 -0.54 -12.72 -5.54
N SER A 57 0.26 -13.43 -6.35
CA SER A 57 1.57 -13.94 -5.94
C SER A 57 2.61 -12.85 -5.70
N ASP A 58 2.51 -11.75 -6.45
CA ASP A 58 3.41 -10.58 -6.35
C ASP A 58 2.70 -9.36 -5.75
N ALA A 59 1.63 -9.59 -4.97
CA ALA A 59 0.99 -8.51 -4.24
C ALA A 59 2.00 -7.80 -3.32
N PRO A 60 1.83 -6.51 -3.06
CA PRO A 60 2.74 -5.80 -2.17
C PRO A 60 2.60 -6.33 -0.74
N GLN A 61 3.70 -6.37 -0.01
CA GLN A 61 3.64 -6.73 1.42
C GLN A 61 3.02 -5.61 2.25
N PHE A 62 3.24 -4.36 1.83
CA PHE A 62 2.69 -3.17 2.46
C PHE A 62 2.08 -2.25 1.42
N ARG A 63 0.92 -1.68 1.74
CA ARG A 63 0.20 -0.74 0.87
C ARG A 63 -0.38 0.39 1.71
N VAL A 64 0.12 1.60 1.56
CA VAL A 64 -0.32 2.77 2.33
C VAL A 64 -1.02 3.75 1.40
N VAL A 65 -2.18 4.24 1.83
CA VAL A 65 -2.98 5.24 1.14
C VAL A 65 -2.98 6.52 1.96
N PHE A 66 -2.72 7.65 1.33
CA PHE A 66 -2.88 8.99 1.87
C PHE A 66 -4.05 9.67 1.16
#